data_AF-A0A6L4WT87-F1
#
_entry.id   AF-A0A6L4WT87-F1
#
_cell.length_a   1.000
_cell.length_b   1.000
_cell.length_c   1.000
_cell.angle_alpha   90.00
_cell.angle_beta   90.00
_cell.angle_gamma   90.00
#
_symmetry.space_group_name_H-M   'P 1'
#
loop_
_entity.id
_entity.type
_entity.pdbx_description
1 polymer ?
#
loop_
_entity_poly.entity_id
_entity_poly.type
_entity_poly.pdbx_seq_one_letter_code
_entity_poly.pdbx_strand_id
1 'polypeptide(L)' 'MNNPKSIEYSSIKSTAASKARSEKVKYKINIAIEILQTEKKRITHYSIAKKCGASFNTVTKHVSEKYLVSLNEMK' A
#
# COMPACT_ATOMS: atom_id res chain seq x y z
N MET A 1 41.93 -3.77 -2.56
CA MET A 1 41.13 -4.93 -2.10
C MET A 1 39.67 -4.49 -1.99
N ASN A 2 38.83 -4.82 -2.98
CA ASN A 2 37.37 -4.65 -2.84
C ASN A 2 36.86 -5.85 -2.03
N ASN A 3 36.27 -5.62 -0.86
CA ASN A 3 35.72 -6.68 -0.01
C ASN A 3 34.28 -7.00 -0.47
N PRO A 4 34.03 -8.11 -1.20
CA PRO A 4 32.71 -8.40 -1.78
C PRO A 4 31.64 -8.76 -0.73
N LYS A 5 32.05 -9.08 0.51
CA LYS A 5 31.13 -9.52 1.59
C LYS A 5 30.21 -8.42 2.13
N SER A 6 30.53 -7.14 1.92
CA SER A 6 29.68 -6.03 2.41
C SER A 6 28.46 -5.77 1.54
N ILE A 7 28.56 -6.04 0.23
CA ILE A 7 27.51 -5.74 -0.75
C ILE A 7 26.33 -6.72 -0.59
N GLU A 8 26.63 -8.00 -0.38
CA GLU A 8 25.63 -9.07 -0.28
C GLU A 8 24.81 -9.00 1.02
N TYR A 9 25.44 -8.63 2.13
CA TYR A 9 24.74 -8.43 3.41
C TYR A 9 23.80 -7.22 3.41
N SER A 10 24.18 -6.16 2.69
CA SER A 10 23.38 -4.94 2.52
C SER A 10 22.10 -5.19 1.70
N SER A 11 22.20 -5.97 0.62
CA SER A 11 21.06 -6.26 -0.27
C SER A 11 20.01 -7.16 0.42
N ILE A 12 20.42 -8.11 1.25
CA ILE A 12 19.47 -8.96 2.00
C ILE A 12 18.67 -8.11 3.00
N LYS A 13 19.31 -7.21 3.75
CA LYS A 13 18.60 -6.31 4.69
C LYS A 13 17.67 -5.34 3.98
N SER A 14 18.08 -4.80 2.84
CA SER A 14 17.27 -3.86 2.08
C SER A 14 15.99 -4.52 1.53
N THR A 15 16.06 -5.79 1.15
CA THR A 15 14.86 -6.54 0.70
C THR A 15 13.89 -6.81 1.85
N ALA A 16 14.37 -7.16 3.04
CA ALA A 16 13.54 -7.38 4.21
C ALA A 16 12.83 -6.09 4.67
N ALA A 17 13.56 -4.98 4.74
CA ALA A 17 12.99 -3.67 5.06
C ALA A 17 11.94 -3.22 4.03
N SER A 18 12.17 -3.51 2.74
CA SER A 18 11.23 -3.21 1.66
C SER A 18 9.94 -4.03 1.77
N LYS A 19 10.04 -5.33 2.12
CA LYS A 19 8.89 -6.18 2.39
C LYS A 19 8.07 -5.66 3.57
N ALA A 20 8.72 -5.36 4.71
CA ALA A 20 8.04 -4.82 5.88
C ALA A 20 7.32 -3.50 5.59
N ARG A 21 7.92 -2.63 4.78
CA ARG A 21 7.29 -1.37 4.33
C ARG A 21 6.07 -1.62 3.46
N SER A 22 6.13 -2.59 2.54
CA SER A 22 5.01 -2.97 1.68
C SER A 22 3.82 -3.50 2.49
N GLU A 23 4.06 -4.40 3.45
CA GLU A 23 3.00 -4.94 4.30
C GLU A 23 2.35 -3.86 5.17
N LYS A 24 3.15 -2.93 5.72
CA LYS A 24 2.63 -1.78 6.48
C LYS A 24 1.74 -0.87 5.62
N VAL A 25 2.09 -0.69 4.34
CA VAL A 25 1.28 0.09 3.40
C VAL A 25 -0.04 -0.61 3.10
N LYS A 26 -0.03 -1.92 2.83
CA LYS A 26 -1.25 -2.71 2.62
C LYS A 26 -2.20 -2.62 3.80
N TYR A 27 -1.67 -2.78 5.02
CA TYR A 27 -2.46 -2.65 6.24
C TYR A 27 -3.15 -1.28 6.34
N LYS A 28 -2.40 -0.18 6.13
CA LYS A 28 -2.96 1.17 6.14
C LYS A 28 -4.03 1.40 5.07
N ILE A 29 -3.85 0.82 3.89
CA ILE A 29 -4.82 0.90 2.79
C ILE A 29 -6.12 0.21 3.19
N ASN A 30 -6.06 -0.99 3.77
CA ASN A 30 -7.25 -1.73 4.21
C ASN A 30 -8.04 -0.95 5.26
N ILE A 31 -7.35 -0.43 6.29
CA ILE A 31 -8.00 0.42 7.31
C ILE A 31 -8.65 1.66 6.69
N ALA A 32 -8.00 2.30 5.71
CA ALA A 32 -8.59 3.44 5.01
C ALA A 32 -9.85 3.06 4.23
N ILE A 33 -9.88 1.89 3.58
CA ILE A 33 -11.06 1.38 2.87
C ILE A 33 -12.20 1.14 3.86
N GLU A 34 -11.95 0.45 4.97
CA GLU A 34 -12.95 0.17 6.01
C GLU A 34 -13.57 1.44 6.60
N ILE A 35 -12.75 2.46 6.86
CA ILE A 35 -13.24 3.75 7.35
C ILE A 35 -14.11 4.44 6.28
N LEU A 36 -13.69 4.43 5.02
CA LEU A 36 -14.47 5.04 3.93
C LEU A 36 -15.80 4.32 3.68
N GLN A 37 -15.83 2.99 3.83
CA GLN A 37 -17.04 2.18 3.80
C GLN A 37 -17.98 2.55 4.94
N THR A 38 -17.45 2.67 6.16
CA THR A 38 -18.21 3.09 7.35
C THR A 38 -18.80 4.49 7.18
N GLU A 39 -18.04 5.42 6.59
CA GLU A 39 -18.51 6.78 6.27
C GLU A 39 -19.52 6.81 5.11
N LYS A 40 -19.85 5.66 4.48
CA LYS A 40 -20.68 5.52 3.26
C LYS A 40 -20.22 6.41 2.10
N LYS A 41 -18.95 6.81 2.09
CA LYS A 41 -18.39 7.65 1.03
C LYS A 41 -18.04 6.84 -0.20
N ARG A 42 -17.84 7.50 -1.34
CA ARG A 42 -17.33 6.84 -2.55
C ARG A 42 -15.85 6.53 -2.35
N ILE A 43 -15.47 5.29 -2.62
CA ILE A 43 -14.11 4.80 -2.43
C ILE A 43 -13.38 4.95 -3.76
N THR A 44 -12.36 5.82 -3.79
CA THR A 44 -11.48 6.05 -4.93
C THR A 44 -10.03 5.89 -4.51
N HIS A 45 -9.10 5.68 -5.46
CA HIS A 45 -7.66 5.69 -5.14
C HIS A 45 -7.24 6.97 -4.41
N TYR A 46 -7.84 8.11 -4.78
CA TYR A 46 -7.55 9.39 -4.17
C TYR A 46 -8.05 9.49 -2.72
N SER A 47 -9.28 9.03 -2.45
CA SER A 47 -9.81 9.05 -1.08
C SER A 47 -9.03 8.13 -0.16
N ILE A 48 -8.62 6.95 -0.66
CA ILE A 48 -7.76 6.01 0.07
C ILE A 48 -6.41 6.66 0.35
N ALA A 49 -5.75 7.20 -0.67
CA ALA A 49 -4.45 7.87 -0.53
C ALA A 49 -4.46 8.96 0.54
N LYS A 50 -5.48 9.83 0.51
CA LYS A 50 -5.67 10.89 1.50
C LYS A 50 -5.89 10.34 2.91
N LYS A 51 -6.66 9.26 3.06
CA LYS A 51 -7.00 8.68 4.36
C LYS A 51 -5.84 7.87 4.96
N CYS A 52 -5.09 7.13 4.16
CA CYS A 52 -3.97 6.29 4.63
C CYS A 52 -2.62 7.03 4.69
N GLY A 53 -2.54 8.23 4.11
CA GLY A 53 -1.32 9.04 4.05
C GLY A 53 -0.26 8.47 3.10
N ALA A 54 -0.68 7.74 2.05
CA ALA A 54 0.21 7.21 1.02
C ALA A 54 0.04 7.98 -0.30
N SER A 55 1.05 7.91 -1.16
CA SER A 55 0.96 8.53 -2.50
C SER A 55 -0.06 7.80 -3.38
N PHE A 56 -0.67 8.53 -4.32
CA PHE A 56 -1.61 7.95 -5.28
C PHE A 56 -1.00 6.75 -6.02
N ASN A 57 0.25 6.89 -6.50
CA ASN A 57 0.99 5.82 -7.20
C ASN A 57 1.23 4.60 -6.31
N THR A 58 1.38 4.78 -5.00
CA THR A 58 1.48 3.66 -4.07
C THR A 58 0.15 2.92 -3.99
N VAL A 59 -0.96 3.65 -3.88
CA VAL A 59 -2.29 3.04 -3.78
C VAL A 59 -2.65 2.30 -5.07
N THR A 60 -2.42 2.87 -6.25
CA THR A 60 -2.73 2.21 -7.53
C THR A 60 -1.94 0.93 -7.76
N LYS A 61 -0.73 0.81 -7.21
CA LYS A 61 0.06 -0.44 -7.23
C LYS A 61 -0.52 -1.55 -6.37
N HIS A 62 -1.25 -1.20 -5.31
CA HIS A 62 -1.79 -2.15 -4.34
C HIS A 62 -3.29 -2.39 -4.50
N VAL A 63 -4.01 -1.47 -5.15
CA VAL A 63 -5.46 -1.46 -5.28
C VAL A 63 -5.81 -1.36 -6.75
N SER A 64 -6.38 -2.41 -7.30
CA SER A 64 -6.86 -2.41 -8.69
C SER A 64 -8.16 -1.64 -8.82
N GLU A 65 -8.40 -1.09 -10.02
CA GLU A 65 -9.65 -0.37 -10.31
C GLU A 65 -10.87 -1.30 -10.23
N LYS A 66 -10.75 -2.54 -10.73
CA LYS A 66 -11.80 -3.57 -10.59
C LYS A 66 -12.19 -3.80 -9.13
N TYR A 67 -11.22 -3.84 -8.22
CA TYR A 67 -11.50 -4.01 -6.80
C TYR A 67 -12.26 -2.79 -6.24
N LEU A 68 -11.89 -1.56 -6.61
CA LEU A 68 -12.64 -0.37 -6.21
C LEU A 68 -14.08 -0.36 -6.71
N VAL A 69 -14.30 -0.79 -7.95
CA VAL A 69 -15.66 -0.91 -8.50
C VAL A 69 -16.49 -1.85 -7.62
N SER A 70 -15.97 -3.06 -7.33
CA SER A 70 -16.66 -4.02 -6.47
C SER A 70 -16.96 -3.47 -5.06
N LEU A 71 -16.05 -2.67 -4.48
CA LEU A 71 -16.27 -2.07 -3.16
C LEU A 71 -17.36 -0.99 -3.15
N ASN A 72 -17.60 -0.32 -4.27
CA ASN A 72 -18.64 0.70 -4.39
C ASN A 72 -19.99 0.11 -4.81
N GLU A 73 -20.00 -1.06 -5.46
CA GLU A 73 -21.22 -1.79 -5.85
C GLU A 73 -21.87 -2.53 -4.69
N MET A 74 -21.11 -2.94 -3.66
CA MET A 74 -21.65 -3.56 -2.43
C MET A 74 -22.32 -2.56 -1.46
N LYS A 75 -22.79 -1.41 -1.95
CA LYS A 75 -23.46 -0.38 -1.15
C LYS A 75 -24.95 -0.64 -0.94
#